data_AF-A0A946STQ9-F1
#
_entry.id   AF-A0A946STQ9-F1
#
_cell.length_a   1.000
_cell.length_b   1.000
_cell.length_c   1.000
_cell.angle_alpha   90.00
_cell.angle_beta   90.00
_cell.angle_gamma   90.00
#
_symmetry.space_group_name_H-M   'P 1'
#
loop_
_entity.id
_entity.type
_entity.pdbx_description
1 polymer ?
#
loop_
_entity_poly.entity_id
_entity_poly.type
_entity_poly.pdbx_seq_one_letter_code
_entity_poly.pdbx_strand_id
1 'polypeptide(L)'
;MTTIPVVPFAADGSVDIPGHRRNVRYLLDNNSLEGGLRRVVAVAGTSLIQHLDESDQNPLVAATGLEVGESGVLVSGITPQGGAADRLVAAQLQSERPPDAFLIMPLSGVYDPNGYGDAMSRLGDVHGPNGARFVVYMRNRRDAAAIQKLLLTSEYFIGVK
;
A
#
# COMPACT_ATOMS: atom_id res chain seq x y z
N MET A 1 -14.16 -5.73 -3.25
CA MET A 1 -12.97 -6.44 -3.77
C MET A 1 -11.87 -5.40 -4.03
N THR A 2 -10.64 -5.64 -3.58
CA THR A 2 -9.49 -4.78 -3.91
C THR A 2 -9.04 -5.03 -5.34
N THR A 3 -8.83 -3.97 -6.11
CA THR A 3 -8.31 -4.04 -7.47
C THR A 3 -6.88 -3.55 -7.48
N ILE A 4 -5.99 -4.23 -8.21
CA ILE A 4 -4.56 -3.91 -8.27
C ILE A 4 -4.21 -3.70 -9.74
N PRO A 5 -3.93 -2.47 -10.20
CA PRO A 5 -3.61 -2.20 -11.59
C PRO A 5 -2.26 -2.83 -11.96
N VAL A 6 -2.19 -3.36 -13.18
CA VAL A 6 -0.92 -3.70 -13.82
C VAL A 6 -0.20 -2.40 -14.17
N VAL A 7 1.10 -2.36 -13.91
CA VAL A 7 1.97 -1.22 -14.23
C VAL A 7 2.66 -1.48 -15.56
N PRO A 8 2.36 -0.69 -16.61
CA PRO A 8 3.09 -0.77 -17.87
C PRO A 8 4.46 -0.11 -17.74
N PHE A 9 5.42 -0.60 -18.52
CA PHE A 9 6.77 -0.06 -18.61
C PHE A 9 7.07 0.32 -20.06
N ALA A 10 7.81 1.41 -20.25
CA ALA A 10 8.33 1.83 -21.53
C ALA A 10 9.49 0.94 -22.00
N ALA A 11 9.93 1.12 -23.25
CA ALA A 11 11.01 0.32 -23.84
C ALA A 11 12.36 0.49 -23.11
N ASP A 12 12.57 1.62 -22.43
CA ASP A 12 13.74 1.89 -21.61
C ASP A 12 13.63 1.34 -20.17
N GLY A 13 12.51 0.68 -19.84
CA GLY A 13 12.25 0.11 -18.52
C GLY A 13 11.67 1.09 -17.51
N SER A 14 11.45 2.36 -17.87
CA SER A 14 10.77 3.33 -16.99
C SER A 14 9.27 3.05 -16.88
N VAL A 15 8.66 3.46 -15.77
CA VAL A 15 7.21 3.34 -15.58
C VAL A 15 6.45 4.22 -16.60
N ASP A 16 5.53 3.62 -17.37
CA ASP A 16 4.60 4.37 -18.23
C ASP A 16 3.42 4.90 -17.39
N ILE A 17 3.61 6.08 -16.79
CA ILE A 17 2.58 6.74 -15.98
C ILE A 17 1.29 7.02 -16.77
N PRO A 18 1.32 7.56 -18.00
CA PRO A 18 0.11 7.68 -18.82
C PRO A 18 -0.64 6.36 -19.02
N GLY A 19 0.08 5.27 -19.29
CA GLY A 19 -0.49 3.92 -19.39
C GLY A 19 -1.10 3.43 -18.08
N HIS A 20 -0.40 3.63 -16.97
CA HIS A 20 -0.91 3.30 -15.64
C HIS A 20 -2.22 4.05 -15.33
N ARG A 21 -2.30 5.35 -15.62
CA ARG A 21 -3.53 6.14 -15.42
C ARG A 21 -4.71 5.60 -16.24
N ARG A 22 -4.48 5.17 -17.48
CA ARG A 22 -5.52 4.51 -18.31
C ARG A 22 -6.01 3.21 -17.65
N ASN A 23 -5.11 2.40 -17.11
CA ASN A 23 -5.49 1.19 -16.39
C ASN A 23 -6.31 1.50 -15.13
N VAL A 24 -5.90 2.49 -14.33
CA VAL A 24 -6.65 2.89 -13.13
C VAL A 24 -8.05 3.36 -13.51
N ARG A 25 -8.18 4.26 -14.50
CA ARG A 25 -9.49 4.71 -15.00
C ARG A 25 -10.35 3.54 -15.46
N TYR A 26 -9.82 2.65 -16.27
CA TYR A 26 -10.58 1.49 -16.74
C TYR A 26 -11.12 0.64 -15.58
N LEU A 27 -10.33 0.45 -14.52
CA LEU A 27 -10.75 -0.28 -13.32
C LEU A 27 -11.78 0.50 -12.49
N LEU A 28 -11.72 1.84 -12.47
CA LEU A 28 -12.74 2.74 -11.90
C LEU A 28 -13.99 2.89 -12.79
N ASP A 29 -13.87 2.53 -14.06
CA ASP A 29 -14.90 2.24 -15.05
C ASP A 29 -15.73 1.02 -14.68
N ASN A 30 -15.04 -0.12 -14.69
CA ASN A 30 -15.64 -1.40 -15.02
C ASN A 30 -15.73 -2.39 -13.84
N ASN A 31 -15.28 -2.01 -12.65
CA ASN A 31 -15.34 -2.83 -11.44
C ASN A 31 -16.29 -2.21 -10.40
N SER A 32 -17.60 -2.33 -10.62
CA SER A 32 -18.61 -1.88 -9.65
C SER A 32 -18.82 -2.93 -8.55
N LEU A 33 -18.78 -2.50 -7.30
CA LEU A 33 -19.23 -3.31 -6.16
C LEU A 33 -20.73 -3.09 -5.92
N GLU A 34 -21.41 -4.13 -5.45
CA GLU A 34 -22.81 -4.02 -5.04
C GLU A 34 -22.99 -2.95 -3.96
N GLY A 35 -24.14 -2.27 -3.99
CA GLY A 35 -24.53 -1.32 -2.95
C GLY A 35 -23.78 0.02 -2.95
N GLY A 36 -23.06 0.38 -4.02
CA GLY A 36 -22.39 1.68 -4.14
C GLY A 36 -21.13 1.84 -3.29
N LEU A 37 -20.54 0.72 -2.87
CA LEU A 37 -19.29 0.72 -2.10
C LEU A 37 -18.14 1.36 -2.90
N ARG A 38 -17.33 2.17 -2.21
CA ARG A 38 -16.11 2.79 -2.78
C ARG A 38 -15.12 1.72 -3.23
N ARG A 39 -14.51 1.93 -4.39
CA ARG A 39 -13.53 0.99 -4.97
C ARG A 39 -12.20 1.11 -4.25
N VAL A 40 -11.62 -0.02 -3.83
CA VAL A 40 -10.26 -0.04 -3.28
C VAL A 40 -9.28 -0.29 -4.42
N VAL A 41 -8.49 0.72 -4.77
CA VAL A 41 -7.39 0.60 -5.75
C VAL A 41 -6.09 0.52 -4.96
N ALA A 42 -5.38 -0.60 -5.10
CA ALA A 42 -4.14 -0.82 -4.39
C ALA A 42 -2.96 -0.93 -5.37
N VAL A 43 -1.88 -0.18 -5.14
CA VAL A 43 -0.59 -0.44 -5.80
C VAL A 43 0.14 -1.50 -4.98
N ALA A 44 0.12 -2.75 -5.42
CA ALA A 44 0.55 -3.90 -4.61
C ALA A 44 1.13 -5.03 -5.49
N GLY A 45 1.12 -6.29 -5.05
CA GLY A 45 1.84 -7.38 -5.73
C GLY A 45 1.67 -7.48 -7.25
N THR A 46 0.46 -7.30 -7.79
CA THR A 46 0.20 -7.30 -9.26
C THR A 46 0.81 -6.10 -9.98
N SER A 47 1.04 -5.00 -9.27
CA SER A 47 1.77 -3.81 -9.72
C SER A 47 3.29 -3.99 -9.67
N LEU A 48 3.79 -5.16 -9.28
CA LEU A 48 5.22 -5.49 -9.18
C LEU A 48 6.00 -4.60 -8.21
N ILE A 49 5.39 -4.16 -7.09
CA ILE A 49 6.03 -3.19 -6.15
C ILE A 49 7.42 -3.63 -5.67
N GLN A 50 7.66 -4.94 -5.57
CA GLN A 50 8.96 -5.45 -5.13
C GLN A 50 10.09 -5.19 -6.14
N HIS A 51 9.76 -4.68 -7.34
CA HIS A 51 10.68 -4.30 -8.40
C HIS A 51 10.71 -2.78 -8.62
N LEU A 52 9.96 -2.01 -7.84
CA LEU A 52 9.95 -0.55 -7.92
C LEU A 52 10.76 0.03 -6.77
N ASP A 53 11.53 1.07 -7.07
CA ASP A 53 12.15 1.88 -6.03
C ASP A 53 11.27 3.07 -5.63
N GLU A 54 11.77 3.93 -4.74
CA GLU A 54 11.04 5.11 -4.27
C GLU A 54 10.76 6.12 -5.39
N SER A 55 11.66 6.22 -6.37
CA SER A 55 11.54 7.15 -7.49
C SER A 55 10.49 6.70 -8.51
N ASP A 56 10.24 5.40 -8.62
CA ASP A 56 9.15 4.84 -9.42
C ASP A 56 7.82 4.80 -8.66
N GLN A 57 7.83 4.35 -7.40
CA GLN A 57 6.62 4.09 -6.65
C GLN A 57 5.88 5.38 -6.27
N ASN A 58 6.59 6.44 -5.88
CA ASN A 58 5.95 7.68 -5.43
C ASN A 58 5.13 8.36 -6.56
N PRO A 59 5.66 8.58 -7.78
CA PRO A 59 4.86 9.10 -8.89
C PRO A 59 3.67 8.21 -9.26
N LEU A 60 3.84 6.89 -9.16
CA LEU A 60 2.78 5.93 -9.48
C LEU A 60 1.62 6.00 -8.49
N VAL A 61 1.92 6.03 -7.19
CA VAL A 61 0.91 6.21 -6.13
C VAL A 61 0.22 7.57 -6.26
N ALA A 62 0.98 8.65 -6.49
CA ALA A 62 0.43 9.98 -6.71
C ALA A 62 -0.52 10.03 -7.91
N ALA A 63 -0.11 9.46 -9.06
CA ALA A 63 -0.95 9.37 -10.25
C ALA A 63 -2.23 8.54 -9.99
N THR A 64 -2.12 7.47 -9.20
CA THR A 64 -3.28 6.67 -8.79
C THR A 64 -4.23 7.48 -7.93
N GLY A 65 -3.72 8.24 -6.95
CA GLY A 65 -4.53 9.09 -6.09
C GLY A 65 -5.33 10.13 -6.86
N LEU A 66 -4.72 10.77 -7.86
CA LEU A 66 -5.41 11.73 -8.72
C LEU A 66 -6.56 11.11 -9.54
N GLU A 67 -6.39 9.87 -10.01
CA GLU A 67 -7.46 9.18 -10.74
C GLU A 67 -8.57 8.66 -9.82
N VAL A 68 -8.22 8.21 -8.61
CA VAL A 68 -9.18 7.71 -7.62
C VAL A 68 -10.02 8.85 -7.03
N GLY A 69 -9.39 9.99 -6.73
CA GLY A 69 -10.03 11.14 -6.11
C GLY A 69 -10.81 10.78 -4.85
N GLU A 70 -12.03 11.31 -4.74
CA GLU A 70 -12.97 11.03 -3.64
C GLU A 70 -13.84 9.79 -3.90
N SER A 71 -13.81 9.25 -5.13
CA SER A 71 -14.71 8.18 -5.57
C SER A 71 -14.26 6.79 -5.16
N GLY A 72 -13.05 6.65 -4.60
CA GLY A 72 -12.49 5.39 -4.15
C GLY A 72 -11.62 5.51 -2.91
N VAL A 73 -10.98 4.39 -2.59
CA VAL A 73 -10.01 4.23 -1.51
C VAL A 73 -8.68 3.84 -2.16
N LEU A 74 -7.64 4.63 -1.93
CA LEU A 74 -6.28 4.35 -2.37
C LEU A 74 -5.52 3.59 -1.28
N VAL A 75 -4.94 2.46 -1.65
CA VAL A 75 -4.03 1.71 -0.78
C VAL A 75 -2.65 1.62 -1.40
N SER A 76 -1.62 2.07 -0.70
CA SER A 76 -0.24 1.94 -1.15
C SER A 76 0.41 0.70 -0.53
N GLY A 77 0.79 -0.27 -1.34
CA GLY A 77 1.58 -1.41 -0.88
C GLY A 77 3.00 -0.96 -0.56
N ILE A 78 3.50 -1.35 0.60
CA ILE A 78 4.89 -1.11 1.00
C ILE A 78 5.52 -2.41 1.46
N THR A 79 6.81 -2.58 1.19
CA THR A 79 7.59 -3.64 1.81
C THR A 79 8.28 -3.08 3.06
N PRO A 80 8.36 -3.83 4.18
CA PRO A 80 8.98 -3.36 5.42
C PRO A 80 10.52 -3.46 5.32
N GLN A 81 11.12 -2.82 4.32
CA GLN A 81 12.55 -2.82 4.06
C GLN A 81 13.25 -1.62 4.70
N GLY A 82 13.55 -1.72 6.00
CA GLY A 82 14.33 -0.71 6.72
C GLY A 82 13.80 0.72 6.51
N GLY A 83 14.71 1.68 6.33
CA GLY A 83 14.35 3.09 6.16
C GLY A 83 13.61 3.44 4.86
N ALA A 84 13.55 2.54 3.87
CA ALA A 84 12.79 2.80 2.64
C ALA A 84 11.29 2.85 2.91
N ALA A 85 10.79 1.99 3.81
CA ALA A 85 9.39 2.01 4.22
C ALA A 85 9.00 3.35 4.85
N ASP A 86 9.84 3.88 5.75
CA ASP A 86 9.61 5.19 6.37
C ASP A 86 9.59 6.33 5.33
N ARG A 87 10.53 6.32 4.39
CA ARG A 87 10.60 7.35 3.34
C ARG A 87 9.41 7.30 2.39
N LEU A 88 8.98 6.10 1.97
CA LEU A 88 7.79 5.93 1.13
C LEU A 88 6.54 6.46 1.84
N VAL A 89 6.32 6.08 3.11
CA VAL A 89 5.16 6.54 3.87
C VAL A 89 5.20 8.06 4.02
N ALA A 90 6.32 8.62 4.46
CA ALA A 90 6.47 10.06 4.65
C ALA A 90 6.23 10.83 3.34
N ALA A 91 6.82 10.40 2.22
CA ALA A 91 6.66 11.06 0.93
C ALA A 91 5.21 10.98 0.41
N GLN A 92 4.57 9.82 0.52
CA GLN A 92 3.21 9.61 -0.02
C GLN A 92 2.14 10.33 0.80
N LEU A 93 2.35 10.50 2.10
CA LEU A 93 1.48 11.33 2.95
C LEU A 93 1.48 12.81 2.54
N GLN A 94 2.53 13.28 1.84
CA GLN A 94 2.61 14.66 1.33
C GLN A 94 2.08 14.82 -0.10
N SER A 95 1.57 13.75 -0.72
CA SER A 95 1.01 13.84 -2.06
C SER A 95 -0.32 14.61 -2.08
N GLU A 96 -0.72 15.14 -3.24
CA GLU A 96 -1.98 15.89 -3.39
C GLU A 96 -3.20 15.07 -2.97
N ARG A 97 -3.18 13.76 -3.26
CA ARG A 97 -4.14 12.78 -2.75
C ARG A 97 -3.40 11.64 -2.06
N PRO A 98 -3.15 11.73 -0.74
CA PRO A 98 -2.47 10.69 0.03
C PRO A 98 -3.21 9.35 -0.02
N PRO A 99 -2.51 8.21 0.17
CA PRO A 99 -3.16 6.93 0.40
C PRO A 99 -4.06 6.96 1.63
N ASP A 100 -5.23 6.33 1.56
CA ASP A 100 -6.11 6.16 2.71
C ASP A 100 -5.58 5.09 3.67
N ALA A 101 -4.77 4.15 3.15
CA ALA A 101 -4.02 3.20 3.96
C ALA A 101 -2.76 2.70 3.23
N PHE A 102 -1.85 2.14 4.01
CA PHE A 102 -0.66 1.42 3.54
C PHE A 102 -0.83 -0.07 3.80
N LEU A 103 -0.71 -0.88 2.75
CA LEU A 103 -0.70 -2.34 2.88
C LEU A 103 0.74 -2.81 3.08
N ILE A 104 1.05 -3.25 4.29
CA ILE A 104 2.39 -3.78 4.59
C ILE A 104 2.46 -5.21 4.05
N MET A 105 3.23 -5.38 2.99
CA MET A 105 3.48 -6.65 2.34
C MET A 105 4.76 -7.27 2.93
N PRO A 106 4.68 -8.37 3.70
CA PRO A 106 5.87 -9.01 4.22
C PRO A 106 6.72 -9.56 3.08
N LEU A 107 8.04 -9.35 3.17
CA LEU A 107 8.97 -9.98 2.25
C LEU A 107 8.96 -11.50 2.41
N SER A 108 9.19 -12.22 1.32
CA SER A 108 9.52 -13.64 1.38
C SER A 108 10.88 -13.80 2.06
N GLY A 109 10.92 -14.44 3.23
CA GLY A 109 12.15 -14.66 3.97
C GLY A 109 11.94 -15.31 5.34
N VAL A 110 13.05 -15.64 6.00
CA VAL A 110 13.06 -16.10 7.40
C VAL A 110 13.31 -14.89 8.29
N TYR A 111 12.43 -14.67 9.26
CA TYR A 111 12.50 -13.61 10.26
C TYR A 111 11.88 -14.09 11.56
N ASP A 112 12.23 -13.44 12.66
CA ASP A 112 11.59 -13.64 13.96
C ASP A 112 10.23 -12.90 14.01
N PRO A 113 9.12 -13.59 14.34
CA PRO A 113 7.80 -12.96 14.43
C PRO A 113 7.71 -11.82 15.46
N ASN A 114 8.48 -11.87 16.56
CA ASN A 114 8.47 -10.78 17.54
C ASN A 114 9.15 -9.54 16.98
N GLY A 115 10.34 -9.70 16.40
CA GLY A 115 11.04 -8.60 15.72
C GLY A 115 10.22 -7.99 14.57
N TYR A 116 9.43 -8.80 13.85
CA TYR A 116 8.45 -8.30 12.89
C TYR A 116 7.39 -7.42 13.55
N GLY A 117 6.78 -7.90 14.65
CA GLY A 117 5.80 -7.14 15.43
C GLY A 117 6.33 -5.80 15.92
N ASP A 118 7.55 -5.79 16.48
CA ASP A 118 8.21 -4.57 16.97
C ASP A 118 8.46 -3.56 15.83
N ALA A 119 8.92 -4.04 14.67
CA ALA A 119 9.14 -3.20 13.50
C ALA A 119 7.83 -2.56 12.99
N MET A 120 6.73 -3.33 13.01
CA MET A 120 5.41 -2.80 12.63
C MET A 120 4.92 -1.77 13.65
N SER A 121 5.03 -2.06 14.95
CA SER A 121 4.65 -1.11 16.01
C SER A 121 5.38 0.22 15.84
N ARG A 122 6.72 0.18 15.63
CA ARG A 122 7.52 1.38 15.38
C ARG A 122 7.01 2.17 14.17
N LEU A 123 6.68 1.50 13.07
CA LEU A 123 6.16 2.17 11.87
C LEU A 123 4.83 2.89 12.17
N GLY A 124 3.95 2.25 12.94
CA GLY A 124 2.71 2.84 13.44
C GLY A 124 2.98 4.07 14.31
N ASP A 125 3.87 3.96 15.29
CA ASP A 125 4.17 5.04 16.23
C ASP A 125 4.79 6.27 15.55
N VAL A 126 5.63 6.06 14.53
CA VAL A 126 6.31 7.13 13.80
C VAL A 126 5.38 7.85 12.82
N HIS A 127 4.55 7.11 12.08
CA HIS A 127 3.80 7.69 10.95
C HIS A 127 2.29 7.79 11.19
N GLY A 128 1.74 7.02 12.13
CA GLY A 128 0.34 7.06 12.51
C GLY A 128 -0.17 8.44 12.93
N PRO A 129 0.57 9.19 13.78
CA PRO A 129 0.24 10.58 14.12
C PRO A 129 0.21 11.53 12.92
N ASN A 130 0.92 11.19 11.84
CA ASN A 130 0.97 11.97 10.59
C ASN A 130 -0.13 11.55 9.60
N GLY A 131 -1.10 10.73 10.04
CA GLY A 131 -2.25 10.31 9.24
C GLY A 131 -2.09 8.93 8.58
N ALA A 132 -0.97 8.23 8.74
CA ALA A 132 -0.84 6.89 8.19
C ALA A 132 -1.82 5.92 8.86
N ARG A 133 -2.42 5.04 8.05
CA ARG A 133 -3.19 3.88 8.52
C ARG A 133 -2.63 2.64 7.85
N PHE A 134 -2.49 1.56 8.61
CA PHE A 134 -1.79 0.37 8.17
C PHE A 134 -2.73 -0.83 8.13
N VAL A 135 -2.63 -1.60 7.04
CA VAL A 135 -3.22 -2.92 6.90
C VAL A 135 -2.07 -3.91 6.77
N VAL A 136 -2.07 -4.97 7.58
CA VAL A 136 -1.02 -5.98 7.50
C VAL A 136 -1.44 -7.10 6.56
N TYR A 137 -0.59 -7.46 5.58
CA TYR A 137 -0.83 -8.67 4.79
C TYR A 137 -0.31 -9.90 5.54
N MET A 138 -1.20 -10.71 6.13
CA MET A 138 -0.82 -11.90 6.89
C MET A 138 -0.61 -13.08 5.93
N ARG A 139 0.62 -13.23 5.45
CA ARG A 139 0.98 -14.34 4.57
C ARG A 139 1.19 -15.66 5.32
N ASN A 140 1.73 -15.62 6.54
CA ASN A 140 2.11 -16.81 7.29
C ASN A 140 1.34 -16.88 8.63
N ARG A 141 0.78 -18.05 8.94
CA ARG A 141 0.06 -18.29 10.20
C ARG A 141 0.91 -18.06 11.45
N ARG A 142 2.24 -18.25 11.35
CA ARG A 142 3.17 -18.04 12.47
C ARG A 142 3.17 -16.58 12.98
N ASP A 143 2.79 -15.62 12.15
CA ASP A 143 2.81 -14.20 12.48
C ASP A 143 1.50 -13.75 13.17
N ALA A 144 0.48 -14.63 13.24
CA ALA A 144 -0.86 -14.28 13.69
C ALA A 144 -0.89 -13.70 15.11
N ALA A 145 -0.11 -14.23 16.04
CA ALA A 145 -0.09 -13.73 17.42
C ALA A 145 0.50 -12.31 17.51
N ALA A 146 1.58 -12.04 16.76
CA ALA A 146 2.19 -10.71 16.70
C ALA A 146 1.26 -9.69 16.05
N ILE A 147 0.61 -10.08 14.94
CA ILE A 147 -0.37 -9.23 14.24
C ILE A 147 -1.60 -8.97 15.11
N GLN A 148 -2.13 -9.99 15.80
CA GLN A 148 -3.25 -9.82 16.71
C GLN A 148 -2.91 -8.82 17.82
N LYS A 149 -1.73 -8.96 18.44
CA LYS A 149 -1.25 -8.01 19.45
C LYS A 149 -1.23 -6.59 18.88
N LEU A 150 -0.63 -6.41 17.70
CA LEU A 150 -0.52 -5.12 17.03
C LEU A 150 -1.89 -4.44 16.81
N LEU A 151 -2.88 -5.18 16.32
CA LEU A 151 -4.25 -4.65 16.11
C LEU A 151 -4.95 -4.26 17.42
N LEU A 152 -4.63 -4.95 18.52
CA LEU A 152 -5.22 -4.67 19.83
C LEU A 152 -4.54 -3.51 20.54
N THR A 153 -3.27 -3.22 20.25
CA THR A 153 -2.47 -2.23 20.97
C THR A 153 -2.21 -0.94 20.21
N SER A 154 -2.42 -0.91 18.89
CA SER A 154 -2.17 0.27 18.07
C SER A 154 -3.41 0.65 17.27
N GLU A 155 -3.90 1.88 17.46
CA GLU A 155 -5.05 2.42 16.73
C GLU A 155 -4.75 2.69 15.24
N TYR A 156 -3.48 2.73 14.86
CA TYR A 156 -3.04 3.00 13.48
C TYR A 156 -3.08 1.76 12.58
N PHE A 157 -3.19 0.57 13.17
CA PHE A 157 -3.35 -0.69 12.44
C PHE A 157 -4.83 -1.07 12.35
N ILE A 158 -5.41 -0.87 11.17
CA ILE A 158 -6.86 -0.87 10.96
C ILE A 158 -7.39 -2.17 10.35
N GLY A 159 -6.52 -3.14 10.07
CA GLY A 159 -6.97 -4.42 9.54
C GLY A 159 -5.86 -5.35 9.08
N VAL A 160 -6.31 -6.52 8.61
CA VAL A 160 -5.47 -7.58 8.06
C VAL A 160 -6.02 -7.99 6.71
N LYS A 161 -5.12 -8.25 5.76
CA LYS A 161 -5.40 -8.86 4.47
C LYS A 161 -4.83 -10.28 4.43
#